data_AF-N9LGY2-F1
#
_entry.id   AF-N9LGY2-F1
#
_cell.length_a   1.000
_cell.length_b   1.000
_cell.length_c   1.000
_cell.angle_alpha   90.00
_cell.angle_beta   90.00
_cell.angle_gamma   90.00
#
_symmetry.space_group_name_H-M   'P 1'
#
loop_
_entity.id
_entity.type
_entity.pdbx_description
1 polymer ?
#
loop_
_entity_poly.entity_id
_entity_poly.type
_entity_poly.pdbx_seq_one_letter_code
_entity_poly.pdbx_strand_id
1 'polypeptide(L)'
;MIDKELVFQAQDRSLVVISTDVANILVSYRQLSDSSQESAGVLIGERRGVHIVIKTLTEPSRWDIRSRFMVDRVSKHHQKAVDNAFKKSNGEWHYLGEWHTHPEDEPKPSMTDYSSWHKNLKSSDPLILIIAGRTGFWVGKKINEQIEVLQSI
;
A
#
# COMPACT_ATOMS: atom_id res chain seq x y z
N MET A 1 9.22 10.43 -12.86
CA MET A 1 8.70 11.14 -11.68
C MET A 1 7.21 11.30 -11.93
N ILE A 2 6.39 10.87 -10.98
CA ILE A 2 4.95 11.11 -11.00
C ILE A 2 4.73 12.56 -10.55
N ASP A 3 4.11 13.37 -11.41
CA ASP A 3 3.92 14.81 -11.24
C ASP A 3 2.50 15.20 -10.83
N LYS A 4 1.60 14.22 -10.72
CA LYS A 4 0.19 14.37 -10.32
C LYS A 4 -0.22 13.28 -9.35
N GLU A 5 -1.20 13.57 -8.51
CA GLU A 5 -1.79 12.55 -7.65
C GLU A 5 -2.41 11.44 -8.50
N LEU A 6 -2.27 10.19 -8.06
CA LEU A 6 -2.96 9.07 -8.69
C LEU A 6 -4.31 8.90 -8.01
N VAL A 7 -5.38 8.78 -8.80
CA VAL A 7 -6.74 8.66 -8.29
C VAL A 7 -7.33 7.35 -8.77
N PHE A 8 -7.86 6.59 -7.81
CA PHE A 8 -8.55 5.34 -8.05
C PHE A 8 -9.99 5.44 -7.54
N GLN A 9 -10.92 4.86 -8.28
CA GLN A 9 -12.33 4.83 -7.96
C GLN A 9 -12.84 3.41 -7.75
N ALA A 10 -13.63 3.24 -6.69
CA ALA A 10 -14.40 2.03 -6.42
C ALA A 10 -15.81 2.10 -7.04
N GLN A 11 -16.50 0.97 -7.11
CA GLN A 11 -17.87 0.81 -7.60
C GLN A 11 -18.88 1.66 -6.82
N ASP A 12 -18.67 1.81 -5.51
CA ASP A 12 -19.45 2.70 -4.65
C ASP A 12 -19.11 4.20 -4.83
N ARG A 13 -18.26 4.53 -5.80
CA ARG A 13 -17.74 5.86 -6.12
C ARG A 13 -16.82 6.48 -5.06
N SER A 14 -16.44 5.73 -4.02
CA SER A 14 -15.36 6.15 -3.12
C SER A 14 -14.05 6.31 -3.92
N LEU A 15 -13.24 7.25 -3.47
CA LEU A 15 -11.97 7.61 -4.13
C LEU A 15 -10.82 7.27 -3.20
N VAL A 16 -9.75 6.76 -3.79
CA VAL A 16 -8.45 6.59 -3.16
C VAL A 16 -7.48 7.50 -3.89
N VAL A 17 -6.98 8.50 -3.18
CA VAL A 17 -6.01 9.46 -3.70
C VAL A 17 -4.63 9.12 -3.14
N ILE A 18 -3.68 8.90 -4.03
CA ILE A 18 -2.28 8.64 -3.70
C ILE A 18 -1.50 9.92 -4.00
N SER A 19 -0.91 10.53 -2.97
CA SER A 19 -0.09 11.72 -3.15
C SER A 19 1.09 11.46 -4.09
N THR A 20 1.59 12.51 -4.75
CA THR A 20 2.78 12.42 -5.63
C THR A 20 3.99 11.84 -4.90
N ASP A 21 4.21 12.20 -3.65
CA ASP A 21 5.34 11.71 -2.85
C ASP A 21 5.23 10.20 -2.63
N VAL A 22 4.04 9.72 -2.24
CA VAL A 22 3.76 8.30 -2.05
C VAL A 22 3.95 7.54 -3.36
N ALA A 23 3.40 8.04 -4.47
CA ALA A 23 3.55 7.43 -5.78
C ALA A 23 5.04 7.35 -6.21
N ASN A 24 5.81 8.42 -6.01
CA ASN A 24 7.24 8.42 -6.35
C ASN A 24 8.05 7.45 -5.48
N ILE A 25 7.73 7.32 -4.19
CA ILE A 25 8.38 6.33 -3.32
C ILE A 25 8.07 4.92 -3.81
N LEU A 26 6.79 4.59 -4.10
CA LEU A 26 6.42 3.28 -4.64
C LEU A 26 7.19 2.95 -5.94
N VAL A 27 7.27 3.92 -6.86
CA VAL A 27 8.02 3.79 -8.13
C VAL A 27 9.51 3.54 -7.90
N SER A 28 10.10 4.11 -6.84
CA SER A 28 11.52 3.95 -6.53
C SER A 28 11.88 2.54 -6.04
N TYR A 29 10.90 1.80 -5.48
CA TYR A 29 11.09 0.46 -4.93
C TYR A 29 10.82 -0.68 -5.91
N ARG A 30 10.45 -0.37 -7.16
CA ARG A 30 10.14 -1.37 -8.19
C ARG A 30 11.29 -2.34 -8.41
N GLN A 31 10.93 -3.60 -8.64
CA GLN A 31 11.89 -4.68 -8.89
C GLN A 31 12.36 -4.68 -10.36
N LEU A 32 13.23 -3.74 -10.71
CA LEU A 32 13.70 -3.55 -12.09
C LEU A 32 14.81 -4.51 -12.53
N SER A 33 15.51 -5.13 -11.59
CA SER A 33 16.60 -6.08 -11.86
C SER A 33 16.31 -7.45 -11.24
N ASP A 34 16.99 -8.49 -11.72
CA ASP A 34 16.78 -9.84 -11.21
C ASP A 34 17.19 -10.04 -9.74
N SER A 35 18.08 -9.19 -9.22
CA SER A 35 18.47 -9.18 -7.81
C SER A 35 17.60 -8.26 -6.94
N SER A 36 16.69 -7.49 -7.53
CA SER A 36 15.80 -6.62 -6.79
C SER A 36 14.83 -7.45 -5.95
N GLN A 37 14.94 -7.31 -4.63
CA GLN A 37 14.04 -7.97 -3.69
C GLN A 37 12.70 -7.24 -3.60
N GLU A 38 11.67 -8.00 -3.29
CA GLU A 38 10.35 -7.46 -2.97
C GLU A 38 10.46 -6.49 -1.79
N SER A 39 9.82 -5.34 -1.92
CA SER A 39 9.75 -4.28 -0.90
C SER A 39 8.34 -4.20 -0.38
N ALA A 40 8.16 -3.87 0.89
CA ALA A 40 6.84 -3.64 1.45
C ALA A 40 6.84 -2.61 2.57
N GLY A 41 5.65 -2.14 2.89
CA GLY A 41 5.41 -1.25 4.01
C GLY A 41 3.92 -1.02 4.25
N VAL A 42 3.61 -0.08 5.14
CA VAL A 42 2.25 0.34 5.45
C VAL A 42 1.92 1.67 4.79
N LEU A 43 0.63 1.87 4.51
CA LEU A 43 0.07 3.10 3.97
C LEU A 43 -0.51 3.93 5.11
N ILE A 44 -0.23 5.24 5.09
CA ILE A 44 -0.62 6.16 6.16
C ILE A 44 -1.27 7.40 5.56
N GLY A 45 -2.36 7.84 6.18
CA GLY A 45 -3.06 9.04 5.74
C GLY A 45 -4.42 9.16 6.41
N GLU A 46 -5.33 9.86 5.75
CA GLU A 46 -6.58 10.31 6.35
C GLU A 46 -7.80 9.71 5.64
N ARG A 47 -8.87 9.51 6.42
CA ARG A 47 -10.19 9.13 5.93
C ARG A 47 -11.07 10.38 5.87
N ARG A 48 -11.63 10.68 4.70
CA ARG A 48 -12.50 11.84 4.45
C ARG A 48 -13.88 11.36 4.03
N GLY A 49 -14.69 10.99 5.02
CA GLY A 49 -15.96 10.29 4.78
C GLY A 49 -15.67 8.93 4.13
N VAL A 50 -16.23 8.71 2.93
CA VAL A 50 -15.99 7.47 2.16
C VAL A 50 -14.68 7.49 1.38
N HIS A 51 -14.03 8.64 1.24
CA HIS A 51 -12.78 8.78 0.49
C HIS A 51 -11.55 8.55 1.38
N ILE A 52 -10.47 8.10 0.77
CA ILE A 52 -9.18 7.85 1.44
C ILE A 52 -8.10 8.65 0.73
N VAL A 53 -7.27 9.35 1.50
CA VAL A 53 -6.11 10.07 0.98
C VAL A 53 -4.86 9.50 1.64
N ILE A 54 -4.01 8.86 0.84
CA ILE A 54 -2.73 8.31 1.29
C ILE A 54 -1.70 9.43 1.21
N LYS A 55 -1.19 9.83 2.37
CA LYS A 55 -0.31 11.00 2.54
C LYS A 55 1.16 10.60 2.64
N THR A 56 1.43 9.43 3.21
CA THR A 56 2.79 8.89 3.36
C THR A 56 2.75 7.36 3.44
N LEU A 57 3.92 6.74 3.42
CA LEU A 57 4.10 5.30 3.58
C LEU A 57 5.37 5.03 4.39
N THR A 58 5.52 3.80 4.87
CA THR A 58 6.80 3.34 5.40
C THR A 58 7.58 2.59 4.34
N GLU A 59 8.87 2.86 4.24
CA GLU A 59 9.79 2.16 3.37
C GLU A 59 10.24 0.83 3.99
N PRO A 60 10.71 -0.16 3.20
CA PRO A 60 11.26 -1.38 3.74
C PRO A 60 12.49 -1.09 4.61
N SER A 61 12.61 -1.81 5.71
CA SER A 61 13.75 -1.77 6.61
C SER A 61 14.77 -2.84 6.25
N ARG A 62 16.04 -2.59 6.58
CA ARG A 62 17.11 -3.61 6.52
C ARG A 62 16.86 -4.82 7.42
N TRP A 63 15.92 -4.69 8.36
CA TRP A 63 15.54 -5.75 9.30
C TRP A 63 14.34 -6.56 8.83
N ASP A 64 13.70 -6.15 7.72
CA ASP A 64 12.64 -6.95 7.11
C ASP A 64 13.25 -8.16 6.40
N ILE A 65 12.52 -9.27 6.41
CA ILE A 65 12.94 -10.50 5.72
C ILE A 65 12.46 -10.39 4.29
N ARG A 66 13.38 -10.37 3.34
CA ARG A 66 13.09 -10.05 1.94
C ARG A 66 13.78 -11.02 1.00
N SER A 67 13.05 -11.44 -0.01
CA SER A 67 13.54 -12.19 -1.16
C SER A 67 12.93 -11.58 -2.43
N ARG A 68 13.20 -12.16 -3.61
CA ARG A 68 12.62 -11.66 -4.87
C ARG A 68 11.10 -11.80 -4.94
N PHE A 69 10.50 -12.73 -4.19
CA PHE A 69 9.07 -13.07 -4.28
C PHE A 69 8.42 -13.29 -2.91
N MET A 70 9.04 -12.73 -1.87
CA MET A 70 8.48 -12.77 -0.52
C MET A 70 9.06 -11.62 0.30
N VAL A 71 8.19 -11.01 1.10
CA VAL A 71 8.56 -10.05 2.13
C VAL A 71 7.78 -10.31 3.42
N ASP A 72 8.48 -10.24 4.55
CA ASP A 72 7.88 -10.18 5.87
C ASP A 72 8.37 -8.92 6.61
N ARG A 73 7.40 -8.05 6.94
CA ARG A 73 7.61 -6.73 7.58
C ARG A 73 7.77 -6.88 9.09
N VAL A 74 8.76 -7.65 9.51
CA VAL A 74 9.02 -7.94 10.94
C VAL A 74 9.54 -6.72 11.70
N SER A 75 9.95 -5.66 11.01
CA SER A 75 10.52 -4.49 11.64
C SER A 75 9.47 -3.66 12.40
N LYS A 76 9.70 -3.45 13.71
CA LYS A 76 8.86 -2.62 14.59
C LYS A 76 8.74 -1.14 14.16
N HIS A 77 9.57 -0.69 13.22
CA HIS A 77 9.55 0.70 12.77
C HIS A 77 8.24 1.07 12.05
N HIS A 78 7.57 0.10 11.41
CA HIS A 78 6.32 0.35 10.71
C HIS A 78 5.24 0.85 11.66
N GLN A 79 5.02 0.14 12.79
CA GLN A 79 4.08 0.58 13.83
C GLN A 79 4.47 1.94 14.41
N LYS A 80 5.76 2.13 14.71
CA LYS A 80 6.26 3.41 15.24
C LYS A 80 6.01 4.57 14.28
N ALA A 81 6.10 4.34 12.97
CA ALA A 81 5.82 5.35 11.96
C ALA A 81 4.33 5.74 11.94
N VAL A 82 3.42 4.75 12.04
CA VAL A 82 1.98 5.00 12.19
C VAL A 82 1.71 5.84 13.44
N ASP A 83 2.24 5.42 14.60
CA ASP A 83 2.03 6.13 15.87
C ASP A 83 2.55 7.57 15.82
N ASN A 84 3.70 7.78 15.18
CA ASN A 84 4.28 9.09 15.00
C ASN A 84 3.46 9.96 14.03
N ALA A 85 2.98 9.38 12.93
CA ALA A 85 2.14 10.09 11.98
C ALA A 85 0.83 10.54 12.64
N PHE A 86 0.19 9.67 13.42
CA PHE A 86 -0.99 10.00 14.21
C PHE A 86 -0.73 11.17 15.16
N LYS A 87 0.35 11.11 15.96
CA LYS A 87 0.71 12.20 16.88
C LYS A 87 1.00 13.52 16.16
N LYS A 88 1.80 13.49 15.08
CA LYS A 88 2.21 14.70 14.35
C LYS A 88 1.07 15.36 13.59
N SER A 89 0.09 14.59 13.14
CA SER A 89 -1.11 15.06 12.44
C SER A 89 -2.26 15.42 13.40
N ASN A 90 -2.00 15.52 14.71
CA ASN A 90 -3.02 15.76 15.72
C ASN A 90 -4.20 14.76 15.67
N GLY A 91 -3.88 13.52 15.32
CA GLY A 91 -4.82 12.41 15.26
C GLY A 91 -5.51 12.20 13.91
N GLU A 92 -5.15 12.93 12.86
CA GLU A 92 -5.81 12.81 11.54
C GLU A 92 -5.26 11.67 10.68
N TRP A 93 -3.98 11.32 10.83
CA TRP A 93 -3.32 10.32 9.99
C TRP A 93 -3.23 8.97 10.69
N HIS A 94 -3.81 7.95 10.05
CA HIS A 94 -3.94 6.60 10.56
C HIS A 94 -3.30 5.59 9.60
N TYR A 95 -3.21 4.36 10.07
CA TYR A 95 -3.02 3.20 9.21
C TYR A 95 -4.19 3.06 8.21
N LEU A 96 -3.85 2.93 6.93
CA LEU A 96 -4.80 2.78 5.83
C LEU A 96 -4.68 1.45 5.10
N GLY A 97 -3.66 0.64 5.38
CA GLY A 97 -3.43 -0.64 4.71
C GLY A 97 -1.97 -0.84 4.34
N GLU A 98 -1.71 -1.61 3.29
CA GLU A 98 -0.38 -2.14 2.99
C GLU A 98 0.00 -1.98 1.53
N TRP A 99 1.31 -1.92 1.27
CA TRP A 99 1.84 -2.01 -0.07
C TRP A 99 3.00 -3.01 -0.13
N HIS A 100 3.19 -3.59 -1.31
CA HIS A 100 4.41 -4.31 -1.66
C HIS A 100 4.73 -4.20 -3.16
N THR A 101 5.82 -4.79 -3.62
CA THR A 101 6.23 -4.78 -5.03
C THR A 101 6.22 -6.16 -5.63
N HIS A 102 5.88 -6.26 -6.89
CA HIS A 102 6.13 -7.47 -7.66
C HIS A 102 7.08 -7.19 -8.84
N PRO A 103 7.80 -8.22 -9.33
CA PRO A 103 8.66 -8.09 -10.51
C PRO A 103 7.90 -8.10 -11.85
N GLU A 104 6.57 -8.23 -11.86
CA GLU A 104 5.76 -8.12 -13.08
C GLU A 104 5.57 -6.66 -13.53
N ASP A 105 5.34 -6.44 -14.83
CA ASP A 105 4.98 -5.12 -15.37
C ASP A 105 3.65 -4.62 -14.81
N GLU A 106 2.60 -5.42 -15.03
CA GLU A 106 1.25 -5.22 -14.53
C GLU A 106 0.97 -6.27 -13.45
N PRO A 107 1.15 -5.91 -12.16
CA PRO A 107 1.18 -6.89 -11.09
C PRO A 107 -0.21 -7.45 -10.81
N LYS A 108 -0.25 -8.67 -10.27
CA LYS A 108 -1.48 -9.26 -9.73
C LYS A 108 -1.18 -9.91 -8.39
N PRO A 109 -2.11 -9.84 -7.41
CA PRO A 109 -1.92 -10.54 -6.16
C PRO A 109 -1.79 -12.04 -6.37
N SER A 110 -0.82 -12.63 -5.69
CA SER A 110 -0.64 -14.06 -5.58
C SER A 110 -1.64 -14.69 -4.60
N MET A 111 -1.71 -16.02 -4.58
CA MET A 111 -2.51 -16.73 -3.58
C MET A 111 -2.00 -16.47 -2.15
N THR A 112 -0.70 -16.25 -1.99
CA THR A 112 -0.06 -15.91 -0.71
C THR A 112 -0.54 -14.55 -0.22
N ASP A 113 -0.69 -13.57 -1.11
CA ASP A 113 -1.18 -12.23 -0.76
C ASP A 113 -2.61 -12.30 -0.26
N TYR A 114 -3.51 -12.94 -1.00
CA TYR A 114 -4.89 -13.17 -0.56
C TYR A 114 -4.94 -13.86 0.80
N SER A 115 -4.18 -14.94 0.97
CA SER A 115 -4.13 -15.70 2.22
C SER A 115 -3.66 -14.83 3.39
N SER A 116 -2.62 -14.02 3.19
CA SER A 116 -2.08 -13.11 4.20
C SER A 116 -3.09 -12.01 4.55
N TRP A 117 -3.69 -11.36 3.55
CA TRP A 117 -4.67 -10.30 3.78
C TRP A 117 -5.92 -10.81 4.48
N HIS A 118 -6.43 -11.97 4.09
CA HIS A 118 -7.56 -12.58 4.78
C HIS A 118 -7.21 -12.96 6.22
N LYS A 119 -6.03 -13.52 6.46
CA LYS A 119 -5.62 -13.94 7.80
C LYS A 119 -5.33 -12.77 8.74
N ASN A 120 -4.58 -11.78 8.27
CA ASN A 120 -3.94 -10.78 9.13
C ASN A 120 -4.64 -9.42 9.12
N LEU A 121 -5.33 -9.06 8.03
CA LEU A 121 -5.99 -7.75 7.90
C LEU A 121 -7.46 -7.82 8.28
N LYS A 122 -7.74 -7.84 9.58
CA LYS A 122 -9.09 -7.83 10.14
C LYS A 122 -9.50 -6.42 10.54
N SER A 123 -10.35 -5.79 9.73
CA SER A 123 -10.85 -4.43 9.94
C SER A 123 -12.27 -4.29 9.40
N SER A 124 -13.13 -3.60 10.14
CA SER A 124 -14.45 -3.14 9.66
C SER A 124 -14.31 -1.92 8.75
N ASP A 125 -13.28 -1.11 8.96
CA ASP A 125 -12.98 0.03 8.11
C ASP A 125 -12.24 -0.43 6.83
N PRO A 126 -12.42 0.29 5.70
CA PRO A 126 -11.71 -0.03 4.48
C PRO A 126 -10.20 0.07 4.65
N LEU A 127 -9.50 -0.91 4.08
CA LEU A 127 -8.05 -0.98 3.95
C LEU A 127 -7.67 -0.95 2.47
N ILE A 128 -6.62 -0.23 2.14
CA ILE A 128 -6.07 -0.14 0.80
C ILE A 128 -4.89 -1.10 0.67
N LEU A 129 -4.86 -1.81 -0.45
CA LEU A 129 -3.83 -2.77 -0.81
C LEU A 129 -3.20 -2.27 -2.11
N ILE A 130 -1.88 -2.10 -2.15
CA ILE A 130 -1.17 -1.67 -3.34
C ILE A 130 -0.10 -2.69 -3.69
N ILE A 131 -0.06 -3.11 -4.95
CA ILE A 131 1.09 -3.83 -5.50
C ILE A 131 1.70 -2.96 -6.59
N ALA A 132 2.95 -2.58 -6.41
CA ALA A 132 3.72 -1.84 -7.41
C ALA A 132 4.48 -2.82 -8.32
N GLY A 133 4.12 -2.86 -9.59
CA GLY A 133 4.85 -3.59 -10.62
C GLY A 133 5.92 -2.71 -11.26
N ARG A 134 6.58 -3.23 -12.29
CA ARG A 134 7.61 -2.49 -13.03
C ARG A 134 7.02 -1.34 -13.83
N THR A 135 5.79 -1.42 -14.31
CA THR A 135 5.17 -0.34 -15.11
C THR A 135 3.82 0.12 -14.58
N GLY A 136 3.10 -0.75 -13.87
CA GLY A 136 1.75 -0.47 -13.38
C GLY A 136 1.58 -0.67 -11.87
N PHE A 137 0.36 -0.37 -11.42
CA PHE A 137 -0.09 -0.61 -10.05
C PHE A 137 -1.34 -1.47 -10.07
N TRP A 138 -1.39 -2.43 -9.16
CA TRP A 138 -2.66 -3.03 -8.75
C TRP A 138 -3.10 -2.37 -7.45
N VAL A 139 -4.33 -1.87 -7.42
CA VAL A 139 -4.89 -1.21 -6.23
C VAL A 139 -6.20 -1.88 -5.87
N GLY A 140 -6.29 -2.35 -4.62
CA GLY A 140 -7.47 -2.98 -4.06
C GLY A 140 -8.00 -2.24 -2.84
N LYS A 141 -9.31 -2.25 -2.66
CA LYS A 141 -9.99 -1.85 -1.43
C LYS A 141 -10.55 -3.09 -0.74
N LYS A 142 -10.07 -3.37 0.47
CA LYS A 142 -10.55 -4.48 1.31
C LYS A 142 -11.50 -3.97 2.38
N ILE A 143 -12.67 -4.58 2.47
CA ILE A 143 -13.63 -4.37 3.57
C ILE A 143 -14.08 -5.75 4.05
N ASN A 144 -13.85 -6.05 5.32
CA ASN A 144 -14.05 -7.40 5.86
C ASN A 144 -13.34 -8.46 5.00
N GLU A 145 -14.07 -9.42 4.43
CA GLU A 145 -13.52 -10.47 3.56
C GLU A 145 -13.66 -10.16 2.06
N GLN A 146 -14.13 -8.97 1.69
CA GLN A 146 -14.27 -8.58 0.28
C GLN A 146 -13.09 -7.71 -0.14
N ILE A 147 -12.51 -8.03 -1.29
CA ILE A 147 -11.48 -7.23 -1.94
C ILE A 147 -12.02 -6.80 -3.30
N GLU A 148 -12.10 -5.50 -3.49
CA GLU A 148 -12.53 -4.87 -4.73
C GLU A 148 -11.31 -4.27 -5.43
N VAL A 149 -11.11 -4.58 -6.72
CA VAL A 149 -10.07 -3.94 -7.54
C VAL A 149 -10.57 -2.56 -7.99
N LEU A 150 -9.74 -1.54 -7.79
CA LEU A 150 -10.09 -0.17 -8.12
C LEU A 150 -9.67 0.21 -9.54
N GLN A 151 -10.41 1.13 -10.16
CA GLN A 151 -10.09 1.65 -11.48
C GLN A 151 -9.35 2.97 -11.37
N SER A 152 -8.24 3.13 -12.09
CA SER A 152 -7.59 4.44 -12.24
C SER A 152 -8.47 5.36 -13.07
N ILE A 153 -8.61 6.62 -12.67
CA ILE A 153 -9.40 7.65 -13.37
C ILE A 153 -8.59 8.91 -13.64
#